data_AF-A0A7U7L6S1-F1
#
_entry.id   AF-A0A7U7L6S1-F1
#
_cell.length_a   1.000
_cell.length_b   1.000
_cell.length_c   1.000
_cell.angle_alpha   90.00
_cell.angle_beta   90.00
_cell.angle_gamma   90.00
#
_symmetry.space_group_name_H-M   'P 1'
#
loop_
_entity.id
_entity.type
_entity.pdbx_description
1 polymer ?
#
loop_
_entity_poly.entity_id
_entity_poly.type
_entity_poly.pdbx_seq_one_letter_code
_entity_poly.pdbx_strand_id
1 'polypeptide(L)'
;MMDLYTNRASKNDFIKNGIIDHIEDGMDLFFATAFFTESDVVDEFLARKCNLRIVVRLGFPTSPVALEKLLNHENVEARFFTSNSFHPKLYIFGDKTILLGSANLTRSATLTNQEVMVGLDAEDHRFAELQELFADYWDEAEVLTRDIIKKYSNIYSEFSKVNVTLSKMENTITERIGNFNFSNICRGSKKTTNKSIFLSTYQKSYQEAVTAFRRIENVYKKHKRKVDEELIPLRLEIDSFFSFVRVRHATQDAWEGQPLGWNEQQENKTSRLIDEWLTTKWEHFEDQIVPVYYPLIKRTLGSTASIKSASMDNIVDALCVLHSFHDRLRFFKGGLETLKSSFIELNGEKQVKHTLTHLLYGTGDTVSRMADCIYDREYKLNHFGKSNIQELIGWINQEELPVINGRTTKILRYFGNQIRQIDE
;
A
#
# COMPACT_ATOMS: atom_id res chain seq x y z
N MET A 1 -23.72 13.20 18.55
CA MET A 1 -23.55 13.70 17.16
C MET A 1 -22.46 12.87 16.50
N MET A 2 -22.34 12.85 15.17
CA MET A 2 -21.20 12.20 14.52
C MET A 2 -19.95 13.04 14.81
N ASP A 3 -18.85 12.41 15.23
CA ASP A 3 -17.60 13.08 15.63
C ASP A 3 -16.45 12.82 14.64
N LEU A 4 -16.73 12.13 13.53
CA LEU A 4 -15.76 11.81 12.49
C LEU A 4 -16.36 12.02 11.11
N TYR A 5 -15.76 12.93 10.34
CA TYR A 5 -16.18 13.26 8.97
C TYR A 5 -15.03 13.01 8.00
N THR A 6 -15.31 12.33 6.88
CA THR A 6 -14.27 11.86 5.94
C THR A 6 -14.65 11.89 4.46
N ASN A 7 -15.76 12.54 4.10
CA ASN A 7 -16.29 12.58 2.73
C ASN A 7 -16.54 11.20 2.09
N ARG A 8 -16.84 10.17 2.89
CA ARG A 8 -17.29 8.86 2.40
C ARG A 8 -18.76 8.97 2.02
N ALA A 9 -19.03 8.86 0.72
CA ALA A 9 -20.40 8.82 0.21
C ALA A 9 -21.22 7.67 0.84
N SER A 10 -20.59 6.53 1.11
CA SER A 10 -21.24 5.37 1.74
C SER A 10 -21.69 5.60 3.19
N LYS A 11 -21.13 6.60 3.88
CA LYS A 11 -21.50 6.96 5.25
C LYS A 11 -22.21 8.30 5.36
N ASN A 12 -22.34 9.04 4.24
CA ASN A 12 -22.86 10.40 4.21
C ASN A 12 -22.13 11.35 5.19
N ASP A 13 -20.84 11.11 5.44
CA ASP A 13 -20.02 11.82 6.45
C ASP A 13 -19.20 12.97 5.84
N PHE A 14 -19.86 13.77 4.98
CA PHE A 14 -19.24 14.92 4.33
C PHE A 14 -18.84 15.99 5.35
N ILE A 15 -17.69 16.63 5.15
CA ILE A 15 -17.23 17.71 6.02
C ILE A 15 -18.23 18.87 6.02
N LYS A 16 -18.88 19.16 4.88
CA LYS A 16 -19.97 20.14 4.80
C LYS A 16 -21.04 19.87 5.87
N ASN A 17 -21.50 18.62 6.00
CA ASN A 17 -22.50 18.24 7.00
C ASN A 17 -21.95 18.46 8.41
N GLY A 18 -20.70 18.06 8.66
CA GLY A 18 -20.04 18.32 9.94
C GLY A 18 -20.03 19.79 10.33
N ILE A 19 -19.74 20.70 9.40
CA ILE A 19 -19.77 22.13 9.69
C ILE A 19 -21.20 22.60 10.01
N ILE A 20 -22.21 22.18 9.24
CA ILE A 20 -23.59 22.68 9.39
C ILE A 20 -24.30 22.09 10.62
N ASP A 21 -24.08 20.81 10.90
CA ASP A 21 -24.76 20.08 11.97
C ASP A 21 -24.42 20.64 13.36
N HIS A 22 -23.26 21.29 13.51
CA HIS A 22 -22.80 21.89 14.78
C HIS A 22 -23.22 23.35 14.97
N ILE A 23 -23.92 23.94 14.00
CA ILE A 23 -24.30 25.35 14.06
C ILE A 23 -25.66 25.51 14.74
N GLU A 24 -25.78 26.51 15.60
CA GLU A 24 -27.04 26.95 16.20
C GLU A 24 -27.31 28.41 15.83
N ASP A 25 -28.58 28.85 15.93
CA ASP A 25 -28.96 30.20 15.53
C ASP A 25 -28.32 31.24 16.46
N GLY A 26 -27.72 32.28 15.88
CA GLY A 26 -27.04 33.33 16.64
C GLY A 26 -25.70 32.93 17.28
N MET A 27 -25.12 31.79 16.89
CA MET A 27 -23.87 31.26 17.44
C MET A 27 -22.65 32.09 17.01
N ASP A 28 -21.66 32.19 17.90
CA ASP A 28 -20.33 32.71 17.57
C ASP A 28 -19.45 31.59 16.99
N LEU A 29 -18.86 31.85 15.82
CA LEU A 29 -18.04 30.91 15.06
C LEU A 29 -16.61 31.43 14.94
N PHE A 30 -15.62 30.60 15.26
CA PHE A 30 -14.20 30.98 15.21
C PHE A 30 -13.43 30.02 14.31
N PHE A 31 -13.16 30.46 13.07
CA PHE A 31 -12.63 29.61 12.02
C PHE A 31 -11.22 30.03 11.61
N ALA A 32 -10.24 29.14 11.76
CA ALA A 32 -8.88 29.32 11.24
C ALA A 32 -8.63 28.29 10.13
N THR A 33 -8.58 28.76 8.88
CA THR A 33 -8.39 27.89 7.71
C THR A 33 -7.32 28.46 6.78
N ALA A 34 -6.37 27.63 6.36
CA ALA A 34 -5.33 28.07 5.43
C ALA A 34 -5.93 28.59 4.12
N PHE A 35 -6.88 27.86 3.55
CA PHE A 35 -7.47 28.18 2.27
C PHE A 35 -8.98 28.39 2.34
N PHE A 36 -9.45 29.38 1.59
CA PHE A 36 -10.87 29.73 1.53
C PHE A 36 -11.31 29.97 0.09
N THR A 37 -12.19 29.11 -0.43
CA THR A 37 -12.80 29.28 -1.76
C THR A 37 -14.32 29.13 -1.78
N GLU A 38 -14.89 28.65 -0.67
CA GLU A 38 -16.30 28.27 -0.59
C GLU A 38 -17.10 29.34 0.15
N SER A 39 -17.84 30.18 -0.58
CA SER A 39 -18.78 31.14 0.02
C SER A 39 -20.08 30.49 0.47
N ASP A 40 -20.51 29.42 -0.18
CA ASP A 40 -21.90 28.97 -0.07
C ASP A 40 -22.18 28.31 1.29
N VAL A 41 -21.18 27.61 1.85
CA VAL A 41 -21.27 27.08 3.23
C VAL A 41 -21.32 28.21 4.26
N VAL A 42 -20.63 29.33 3.99
CA VAL A 42 -20.64 30.51 4.85
C VAL A 42 -22.00 31.19 4.82
N ASP A 43 -22.56 31.38 3.63
CA ASP A 43 -23.89 31.98 3.45
C ASP A 43 -24.97 31.18 4.21
N GLU A 44 -24.84 29.84 4.28
CA GLU A 44 -25.78 28.96 4.97
C GLU A 44 -25.86 29.24 6.48
N PHE A 45 -24.74 29.49 7.17
CA PHE A 45 -24.77 29.79 8.60
C PHE A 45 -24.92 31.27 8.93
N LEU A 46 -24.53 32.17 8.03
CA LEU A 46 -24.84 33.59 8.18
C LEU A 46 -26.35 33.85 8.06
N ALA A 47 -27.08 33.06 7.26
CA ALA A 47 -28.53 33.07 7.23
C ALA A 47 -29.18 32.75 8.60
N ARG A 48 -28.45 32.05 9.48
CA ARG A 48 -28.84 31.72 10.85
C ARG A 48 -28.42 32.78 11.88
N LYS A 49 -28.01 33.96 11.42
CA LYS A 49 -27.57 35.11 12.23
C LYS A 49 -26.33 34.84 13.09
N CYS A 50 -25.51 33.87 12.72
CA CYS A 50 -24.24 33.60 13.40
C CYS A 50 -23.26 34.77 13.21
N ASN A 51 -22.36 34.96 14.18
CA ASN A 51 -21.22 35.88 14.05
C ASN A 51 -19.98 35.07 13.70
N LEU A 52 -19.28 35.44 12.63
CA LEU A 52 -18.09 34.72 12.17
C LEU A 52 -16.83 35.56 12.38
N ARG A 53 -15.89 34.99 13.13
CA ARG A 53 -14.48 35.39 13.12
C ARG A 53 -13.69 34.40 12.31
N ILE A 54 -13.06 34.85 11.23
CA ILE A 54 -12.30 33.98 10.35
C ILE A 54 -10.88 34.49 10.09
N VAL A 55 -9.90 33.60 10.23
CA VAL A 55 -8.50 33.84 9.88
C VAL A 55 -8.14 32.98 8.67
N VAL A 56 -7.65 33.62 7.61
CA VAL A 56 -7.27 32.95 6.35
C VAL A 56 -5.81 33.20 5.98
N ARG A 57 -5.22 32.33 5.15
CA ARG A 57 -3.99 32.68 4.43
C ARG A 57 -4.30 33.34 3.09
N LEU A 58 -3.67 34.47 2.81
CA LEU A 58 -3.62 35.01 1.44
C LEU A 58 -2.55 34.27 0.63
N GLY A 59 -2.99 33.29 -0.14
CA GLY A 59 -2.17 32.51 -1.06
C GLY A 59 -3.06 31.54 -1.85
N PHE A 60 -2.66 31.16 -3.06
CA PHE A 60 -3.45 30.22 -3.86
C PHE A 60 -3.67 28.91 -3.08
N PRO A 61 -4.89 28.34 -3.05
CA PRO A 61 -6.08 28.72 -3.84
C PRO A 61 -7.08 29.69 -3.18
N THR A 62 -6.76 30.42 -2.08
CA THR A 62 -7.73 31.35 -1.46
C THR A 62 -8.30 32.34 -2.48
N SER A 63 -9.63 32.38 -2.63
CA SER A 63 -10.29 33.10 -3.71
C SER A 63 -10.55 34.56 -3.33
N PRO A 64 -10.01 35.56 -4.06
CA PRO A 64 -10.33 36.97 -3.83
C PRO A 64 -11.84 37.24 -3.92
N VAL A 65 -12.54 36.59 -4.85
CA VAL A 65 -13.99 36.72 -5.02
C VAL A 65 -14.75 36.19 -3.80
N ALA A 66 -14.30 35.09 -3.20
CA ALA A 66 -14.91 34.57 -1.99
C ALA A 66 -14.68 35.52 -0.81
N LEU A 67 -13.49 36.11 -0.70
CA LEU A 67 -13.17 37.10 0.34
C LEU A 67 -14.01 38.39 0.18
N GLU A 68 -14.25 38.86 -1.04
CA GLU A 68 -15.13 40.01 -1.28
C GLU A 68 -16.56 39.73 -0.85
N LYS A 69 -17.10 38.54 -1.19
CA LYS A 69 -18.43 38.12 -0.74
C LYS A 69 -18.52 38.03 0.78
N LEU A 70 -17.49 37.45 1.40
CA LEU A 70 -17.39 37.30 2.85
C LEU A 70 -17.49 38.66 3.57
N LEU A 71 -16.79 39.70 3.08
CA LEU A 71 -16.82 41.06 3.63
C LEU A 71 -18.08 41.87 3.31
N ASN A 72 -19.05 41.32 2.57
CA ASN A 72 -20.34 41.98 2.34
C ASN A 72 -21.34 41.73 3.47
N HIS A 73 -21.01 40.83 4.41
CA HIS A 73 -21.85 40.50 5.54
C HIS A 73 -21.45 41.31 6.78
N GLU A 74 -22.42 41.88 7.49
CA GLU A 74 -22.17 42.74 8.65
C GLU A 74 -21.70 41.95 9.89
N ASN A 75 -22.05 40.66 9.98
CA ASN A 75 -21.72 39.79 11.11
C ASN A 75 -20.42 39.00 10.90
N VAL A 76 -19.50 39.53 10.07
CA VAL A 76 -18.24 38.86 9.72
C VAL A 76 -17.05 39.76 10.03
N GLU A 77 -16.11 39.22 10.79
CA GLU A 77 -14.79 39.78 10.99
C GLU A 77 -13.75 38.84 10.35
N ALA A 78 -12.95 39.35 9.41
CA ALA A 78 -11.95 38.56 8.71
C ALA A 78 -10.53 39.12 8.94
N ARG A 79 -9.59 38.22 9.26
CA ARG A 79 -8.16 38.50 9.38
C ARG A 79 -7.35 37.60 8.47
N PHE A 80 -6.08 37.95 8.24
CA PHE A 80 -5.22 37.16 7.38
C PHE A 80 -3.76 37.12 7.80
N PHE A 81 -3.10 36.04 7.35
CA PHE A 81 -1.65 35.95 7.25
C PHE A 81 -1.21 35.81 5.79
N THR A 82 0.00 36.24 5.46
CA THR A 82 0.65 35.99 4.15
C THR A 82 1.67 34.87 4.21
N SER A 83 2.08 34.46 5.41
CA SER A 83 3.08 33.41 5.62
C SER A 83 2.59 32.05 5.13
N ASN A 84 3.39 31.38 4.32
CA ASN A 84 3.12 30.01 3.82
C ASN A 84 3.03 28.96 4.94
N SER A 85 3.48 29.29 6.16
CA SER A 85 3.42 28.40 7.32
C SER A 85 2.04 28.38 8.00
N PHE A 86 1.18 29.39 7.77
CA PHE A 86 -0.18 29.36 8.31
C PHE A 86 -0.99 28.31 7.56
N HIS A 87 -1.19 27.15 8.20
CA HIS A 87 -1.92 26.04 7.62
C HIS A 87 -2.95 25.33 8.54
N PRO A 88 -3.54 25.97 9.58
CA PRO A 88 -4.57 25.31 10.39
C PRO A 88 -5.84 25.03 9.58
N LYS A 89 -6.65 24.09 10.08
CA LYS A 89 -8.05 23.85 9.71
C LYS A 89 -8.83 23.55 10.99
N LEU A 90 -9.16 24.63 11.68
CA LEU A 90 -9.77 24.63 13.00
C LEU A 90 -11.10 25.39 12.90
N TYR A 91 -12.18 24.75 13.30
CA TYR A 91 -13.53 25.31 13.26
C TYR A 91 -14.16 25.16 14.65
N ILE A 92 -14.32 26.28 15.35
CA ILE A 92 -14.88 26.31 16.71
C ILE A 92 -16.32 26.84 16.62
N PHE A 93 -17.23 26.08 17.22
CA PHE A 93 -18.67 26.33 17.25
C PHE A 93 -19.06 26.73 18.68
N GLY A 94 -18.98 28.03 18.96
CA GLY A 94 -19.19 28.61 20.28
C GLY A 94 -18.28 28.01 21.35
N ASP A 95 -18.88 27.60 22.45
CA ASP A 95 -18.27 26.91 23.58
C ASP A 95 -18.61 25.41 23.62
N LYS A 96 -19.10 24.85 22.50
CA LYS A 96 -19.69 23.50 22.47
C LYS A 96 -18.85 22.47 21.75
N THR A 97 -18.35 22.80 20.56
CA THR A 97 -17.70 21.82 19.69
C THR A 97 -16.60 22.43 18.86
N ILE A 98 -15.54 21.66 18.63
CA ILE A 98 -14.47 21.97 17.70
C ILE A 98 -14.41 20.88 16.63
N LEU A 99 -14.33 21.27 15.37
CA LEU A 99 -13.89 20.38 14.29
C LEU A 99 -12.45 20.71 13.90
N LEU A 100 -11.59 19.70 13.94
CA LEU A 100 -10.16 19.81 13.64
C LEU A 100 -9.72 18.72 12.66
N GLY A 101 -8.88 19.06 11.67
CA GLY A 101 -8.34 18.05 10.76
C GLY A 101 -7.68 18.61 9.50
N SER A 102 -7.95 17.99 8.36
CA SER A 102 -7.27 18.28 7.09
C SER A 102 -8.05 19.21 6.14
N ALA A 103 -9.36 19.35 6.33
CA ALA A 103 -10.25 19.99 5.37
C ALA A 103 -10.21 21.52 5.49
N ASN A 104 -9.72 22.21 4.45
CA ASN A 104 -9.87 23.66 4.35
C ASN A 104 -11.31 24.02 3.97
N LEU A 105 -11.69 25.30 4.11
CA LEU A 105 -13.01 25.79 3.70
C LEU A 105 -13.05 26.07 2.18
N THR A 106 -12.95 24.98 1.42
CA THR A 106 -12.96 24.94 -0.05
C THR A 106 -13.98 23.94 -0.53
N ARG A 107 -14.55 24.16 -1.72
CA ARG A 107 -15.56 23.25 -2.30
C ARG A 107 -15.07 21.81 -2.40
N SER A 108 -13.82 21.63 -2.81
CA SER A 108 -13.23 20.31 -2.98
C SER A 108 -13.03 19.62 -1.63
N ALA A 109 -12.48 20.31 -0.62
CA ALA A 109 -12.25 19.73 0.70
C ALA A 109 -13.56 19.40 1.44
N THR A 110 -14.60 20.23 1.28
CA THR A 110 -15.85 20.04 2.00
C THR A 110 -16.73 18.90 1.46
N LEU A 111 -16.50 18.46 0.22
CA LEU A 111 -17.39 17.52 -0.50
C LEU A 111 -16.69 16.36 -1.20
N THR A 112 -15.46 16.53 -1.69
CA THR A 112 -14.89 15.60 -2.69
C THR A 112 -13.46 15.13 -2.44
N ASN A 113 -12.64 15.84 -1.67
CA ASN A 113 -11.31 15.37 -1.31
C ASN A 113 -11.41 14.26 -0.26
N GLN A 114 -10.38 13.44 -0.17
CA GLN A 114 -10.19 12.57 0.99
C GLN A 114 -9.70 13.44 2.13
N GLU A 115 -10.60 13.76 3.04
CA GLU A 115 -10.30 14.54 4.23
C GLU A 115 -10.56 13.70 5.48
N VAL A 116 -10.01 14.14 6.60
CA VAL A 116 -10.34 13.61 7.93
C VAL A 116 -10.54 14.81 8.85
N MET A 117 -11.73 14.91 9.46
CA MET A 117 -12.05 15.88 10.50
C MET A 117 -12.61 15.14 11.71
N VAL A 118 -12.14 15.51 12.89
CA VAL A 118 -12.59 14.96 14.18
C VAL A 118 -13.27 16.06 14.97
N GLY A 119 -14.39 15.71 15.60
CA GLY A 119 -15.12 16.53 16.55
C GLY A 119 -14.62 16.34 17.97
N LEU A 120 -14.44 17.45 18.68
CA LEU A 120 -14.12 17.50 20.11
C LEU A 120 -15.24 18.27 20.81
N ASP A 121 -15.81 17.69 21.85
CA ASP A 121 -16.77 18.39 22.70
C ASP A 121 -16.05 19.27 23.75
N ALA A 122 -16.83 20.10 24.44
CA ALA A 122 -16.36 21.03 25.45
C ALA A 122 -15.69 20.37 26.67
N GLU A 123 -15.93 19.08 26.91
CA GLU A 123 -15.35 18.34 28.04
C GLU A 123 -13.96 17.79 27.72
N ASP A 124 -13.53 17.83 26.44
CA ASP A 124 -12.17 17.47 26.07
C ASP A 124 -11.17 18.47 26.65
N HIS A 125 -10.19 17.98 27.41
CA HIS A 125 -9.12 18.79 28.00
C HIS A 125 -8.39 19.74 27.03
N ARG A 126 -8.38 19.41 25.72
CA ARG A 126 -7.73 20.22 24.67
C ARG A 126 -8.61 21.36 24.15
N PHE A 127 -9.90 21.39 24.52
CA PHE A 127 -10.86 22.35 23.98
C PHE A 127 -10.45 23.79 24.30
N ALA A 128 -10.14 24.07 25.56
CA ALA A 128 -9.69 25.38 26.01
C ALA A 128 -8.37 25.80 25.35
N GLU A 129 -7.40 24.89 25.26
CA GLU A 129 -6.11 25.16 24.59
C GLU A 129 -6.29 25.53 23.11
N LEU A 130 -7.25 24.91 22.41
CA LEU A 130 -7.55 25.23 21.01
C LEU A 130 -8.28 26.57 20.85
N GLN A 131 -9.10 26.97 21.83
CA GLN A 131 -9.70 28.31 21.85
C GLN A 131 -8.64 29.39 22.08
N GLU A 132 -7.71 29.17 23.03
CA GLU A 132 -6.57 30.06 23.27
C GLU A 132 -5.70 30.18 22.01
N LEU A 133 -5.40 29.06 21.34
CA LEU A 133 -4.66 29.07 20.09
C LEU A 133 -5.34 29.89 18.98
N PHE A 134 -6.68 29.81 18.88
CA PHE A 134 -7.40 30.67 17.95
C PHE A 134 -7.28 32.14 18.35
N ALA A 135 -7.35 32.47 19.64
CA ALA A 135 -7.19 33.84 20.12
C ALA A 135 -5.80 34.40 19.77
N ASP A 136 -4.74 33.59 19.92
CA ASP A 136 -3.38 33.98 19.52
C ASP A 136 -3.31 34.25 18.00
N TYR A 137 -3.89 33.36 17.18
CA TYR A 137 -3.97 33.58 15.72
C TYR A 137 -4.74 34.84 15.38
N TRP A 138 -5.83 35.08 16.10
CA TRP A 138 -6.67 36.25 15.91
C TRP A 138 -5.84 37.50 16.15
N ASP A 139 -5.23 37.62 17.33
CA ASP A 139 -4.51 38.81 17.79
C ASP A 139 -3.29 39.14 16.94
N GLU A 140 -2.56 38.15 16.45
CA GLU A 140 -1.41 38.35 15.56
C GLU A 140 -1.78 38.62 14.09
N ALA A 141 -2.99 38.25 13.66
CA ALA A 141 -3.38 38.38 12.25
C ALA A 141 -3.78 39.81 11.87
N GLU A 142 -3.46 40.18 10.63
CA GLU A 142 -3.79 41.50 10.08
C GLU A 142 -5.26 41.57 9.63
N VAL A 143 -5.89 42.74 9.75
CA VAL A 143 -7.30 42.93 9.37
C VAL A 143 -7.46 42.88 7.85
N LEU A 144 -8.37 42.04 7.37
CA LEU A 144 -8.66 41.94 5.94
C LEU A 144 -9.52 43.12 5.47
N THR A 145 -8.95 43.99 4.64
CA THR A 145 -9.66 45.12 4.05
C THR A 145 -9.91 44.95 2.55
N ARG A 146 -10.88 45.70 2.01
CA ARG A 146 -11.16 45.71 0.56
C ARG A 146 -9.93 46.10 -0.28
N ASP A 147 -9.08 47.00 0.23
CA ASP A 147 -7.84 47.39 -0.44
C ASP A 147 -6.81 46.24 -0.49
N ILE A 148 -6.71 45.46 0.58
CA ILE A 148 -5.86 44.26 0.60
C ILE A 148 -6.36 43.22 -0.39
N ILE A 149 -7.68 42.98 -0.45
CA ILE A 149 -8.26 42.03 -1.42
C ILE A 149 -7.98 42.47 -2.85
N LYS A 150 -8.12 43.76 -3.17
CA LYS A 150 -7.80 44.30 -4.49
C LYS A 150 -6.33 44.08 -4.88
N LYS A 151 -5.39 44.33 -3.96
CA LYS A 151 -3.96 44.04 -4.18
C LYS A 151 -3.72 42.55 -4.41
N TYR A 152 -4.35 41.71 -3.59
CA TYR A 152 -4.24 40.25 -3.68
C TYR A 152 -4.83 39.70 -4.99
N SER A 153 -5.95 40.23 -5.48
CA SER A 153 -6.60 39.78 -6.72
C SER A 153 -5.69 39.89 -7.94
N ASN A 154 -4.90 40.97 -8.03
CA ASN A 154 -3.92 41.15 -9.11
C ASN A 154 -2.86 40.03 -9.07
N ILE A 155 -2.33 39.74 -7.88
CA ILE A 155 -1.34 38.68 -7.66
C ILE A 155 -1.93 37.30 -7.96
N TYR A 156 -3.16 37.03 -7.51
CA TYR A 156 -3.87 35.78 -7.71
C TYR A 156 -4.03 35.42 -9.20
N SER A 157 -4.28 36.43 -10.06
CA SER A 157 -4.43 36.21 -11.50
C SER A 157 -3.16 35.65 -12.17
N GLU A 158 -1.97 36.04 -11.69
CA GLU A 158 -0.69 35.48 -12.17
C GLU A 158 -0.48 34.05 -11.67
N PHE A 159 -0.81 33.77 -10.40
CA PHE A 159 -0.76 32.40 -9.86
C PHE A 159 -1.69 31.45 -10.63
N SER A 160 -2.89 31.91 -11.00
CA SER A 160 -3.83 31.11 -11.78
C SER A 160 -3.26 30.66 -13.13
N LYS A 161 -2.41 31.47 -13.77
CA LYS A 161 -1.74 31.09 -15.03
C LYS A 161 -0.70 29.99 -14.80
N VAL A 162 0.09 30.08 -13.72
CA VAL A 162 1.08 29.06 -13.36
C VAL A 162 0.41 27.74 -12.99
N ASN A 163 -0.77 27.78 -12.35
CA ASN A 163 -1.51 26.59 -11.96
C ASN A 163 -1.95 25.72 -13.15
N VAL A 164 -2.15 26.32 -14.34
CA VAL A 164 -2.42 25.57 -15.57
C VAL A 164 -1.23 24.67 -15.93
N THR A 165 0.00 25.15 -15.73
CA THR A 165 1.21 24.35 -15.95
C THR A 165 1.34 23.22 -14.93
N LEU A 166 1.06 23.48 -13.65
CA LEU A 166 1.05 22.45 -12.61
C LEU A 166 0.02 21.35 -12.92
N SER A 167 -1.19 21.74 -13.33
CA SER A 167 -2.25 20.80 -13.72
C SER A 167 -1.82 19.90 -14.91
N LYS A 168 -1.06 20.44 -15.86
CA LYS A 168 -0.50 19.63 -16.97
C LYS A 168 0.52 18.60 -16.47
N MET A 169 1.34 18.95 -15.48
CA MET A 169 2.28 18.01 -14.86
C MET A 169 1.55 16.89 -14.12
N GLU A 170 0.50 17.21 -13.36
CA GLU A 170 -0.35 16.21 -12.68
C GLU A 170 -1.07 15.29 -13.67
N ASN A 171 -1.57 15.83 -14.78
CA ASN A 171 -2.17 15.04 -15.85
C ASN A 171 -1.13 14.11 -16.50
N THR A 172 0.11 14.57 -16.67
CA THR A 172 1.20 13.72 -17.19
C THR A 172 1.48 12.53 -16.28
N ILE A 173 1.40 12.70 -14.95
CA ILE A 173 1.51 11.58 -13.99
C ILE A 173 0.38 10.59 -14.23
N THR A 174 -0.85 11.07 -14.33
CA THR A 174 -2.03 10.24 -14.56
C THR A 174 -1.96 9.49 -15.90
N GLU A 175 -1.45 10.13 -16.94
CA GLU A 175 -1.28 9.56 -18.29
C GLU A 175 -0.17 8.50 -18.35
N ARG A 176 0.97 8.75 -17.69
CA ARG A 176 2.16 7.87 -17.77
C ARG A 176 2.14 6.73 -16.75
N ILE A 177 1.67 7.01 -15.53
CA ILE A 177 1.70 6.05 -14.42
C ILE A 177 0.33 5.37 -14.28
N GLY A 178 -0.75 6.11 -14.49
CA GLY A 178 -2.12 5.63 -14.38
C GLY A 178 -2.91 6.39 -13.32
N ASN A 179 -4.24 6.27 -13.41
CA ASN A 179 -5.16 6.94 -12.49
C ASN A 179 -5.55 6.02 -11.32
N PHE A 180 -4.78 6.06 -10.23
CA PHE A 180 -5.01 5.22 -9.05
C PHE A 180 -5.68 6.03 -7.91
N ASN A 181 -7.02 6.04 -7.89
CA ASN A 181 -7.80 6.70 -6.83
C ASN A 181 -8.36 5.71 -5.81
N PHE A 182 -8.48 6.15 -4.56
CA PHE A 182 -9.27 5.45 -3.55
C PHE A 182 -10.76 5.63 -3.84
N SER A 183 -11.55 4.59 -3.63
CA SER A 183 -12.91 4.45 -4.17
C SER A 183 -14.02 5.06 -3.31
N ASN A 184 -13.69 5.71 -2.19
CA ASN A 184 -14.68 6.27 -1.26
C ASN A 184 -15.48 7.45 -1.81
N ILE A 185 -14.94 8.15 -2.80
CA ILE A 185 -15.64 9.16 -3.59
C ILE A 185 -15.91 8.53 -4.95
N CYS A 186 -17.17 8.18 -5.24
CA CYS A 186 -17.58 7.51 -6.47
C CYS A 186 -17.35 8.40 -7.71
N ARG A 187 -16.10 8.56 -8.14
CA ARG A 187 -15.75 9.12 -9.45
C ARG A 187 -15.66 7.94 -10.41
N GLY A 188 -16.76 7.69 -11.13
CA GLY A 188 -16.98 6.56 -12.05
C GLY A 188 -15.72 6.10 -12.79
N SER A 189 -14.94 5.21 -12.17
CA SER A 189 -13.66 4.77 -12.68
C SER A 189 -13.88 3.67 -13.72
N LYS A 190 -13.08 3.68 -14.79
CA LYS A 190 -13.06 2.61 -15.81
C LYS A 190 -12.90 1.24 -15.13
N LYS A 191 -13.66 0.24 -15.59
CA LYS A 191 -13.53 -1.16 -15.14
C LYS A 191 -12.08 -1.62 -15.34
N THR A 192 -11.39 -1.91 -14.24
CA THR A 192 -10.09 -2.56 -14.23
C THR A 192 -10.21 -4.01 -14.74
N THR A 193 -9.23 -4.48 -15.50
CA THR A 193 -9.22 -5.87 -16.00
C THR A 193 -8.86 -6.85 -14.88
N ASN A 194 -9.33 -8.10 -14.97
CA ASN A 194 -8.99 -9.14 -14.00
C ASN A 194 -7.48 -9.36 -13.86
N LYS A 195 -6.70 -9.23 -14.95
CA LYS A 195 -5.23 -9.30 -14.93
C LYS A 195 -4.63 -8.17 -14.10
N SER A 196 -5.12 -6.94 -14.24
CA SER A 196 -4.64 -5.77 -13.48
C SER A 196 -4.97 -5.87 -11.99
N ILE A 197 -6.18 -6.31 -11.64
CA ILE A 197 -6.59 -6.51 -10.25
C ILE A 197 -5.75 -7.61 -9.60
N PHE A 198 -5.56 -8.73 -10.30
CA PHE A 198 -4.72 -9.81 -9.82
C PHE A 198 -3.28 -9.33 -9.63
N LEU A 199 -2.67 -8.71 -10.65
CA LEU A 199 -1.29 -8.23 -10.58
C LEU A 199 -1.08 -7.28 -9.40
N SER A 200 -1.98 -6.31 -9.19
CA SER A 200 -1.87 -5.38 -8.06
C SER A 200 -2.01 -6.07 -6.70
N THR A 201 -2.99 -6.97 -6.57
CA THR A 201 -3.18 -7.75 -5.32
C THR A 201 -1.97 -8.62 -5.05
N TYR A 202 -1.43 -9.19 -6.12
CA TYR A 202 -0.32 -10.11 -6.08
C TYR A 202 1.00 -9.40 -5.74
N GLN A 203 1.29 -8.25 -6.36
CA GLN A 203 2.42 -7.37 -6.01
C GLN A 203 2.40 -6.96 -4.55
N LYS A 204 1.24 -6.53 -4.02
CA LYS A 204 1.10 -6.17 -2.60
C LYS A 204 1.43 -7.33 -1.67
N SER A 205 0.81 -8.49 -1.92
CA SER A 205 0.99 -9.67 -1.06
C SER A 205 2.42 -10.21 -1.14
N TYR A 206 3.03 -10.14 -2.32
CA TYR A 206 4.42 -10.55 -2.52
C TYR A 206 5.39 -9.60 -1.80
N GLN A 207 5.19 -8.28 -1.91
CA GLN A 207 6.00 -7.29 -1.18
C GLN A 207 5.92 -7.49 0.34
N GLU A 208 4.71 -7.68 0.89
CA GLU A 208 4.49 -8.00 2.31
C GLU A 208 5.31 -9.23 2.73
N ALA A 209 5.23 -10.31 1.95
CA ALA A 209 5.94 -11.56 2.23
C ALA A 209 7.47 -11.41 2.11
N VAL A 210 7.99 -10.69 1.11
CA VAL A 210 9.44 -10.44 0.97
C VAL A 210 9.96 -9.61 2.13
N THR A 211 9.25 -8.55 2.55
CA THR A 211 9.65 -7.74 3.70
C THR A 211 9.66 -8.57 4.99
N ALA A 212 8.64 -9.40 5.20
CA ALA A 212 8.57 -10.32 6.34
C ALA A 212 9.72 -11.34 6.31
N PHE A 213 10.03 -11.90 5.14
CA PHE A 213 11.15 -12.81 4.96
C PHE A 213 12.48 -12.14 5.31
N ARG A 214 12.73 -10.92 4.84
CA ARG A 214 13.99 -10.19 5.11
C ARG A 214 14.22 -9.92 6.59
N ARG A 215 13.16 -9.79 7.40
CA ARG A 215 13.29 -9.70 8.86
C ARG A 215 13.91 -10.97 9.44
N ILE A 216 13.42 -12.14 9.02
CA ILE A 216 13.99 -13.44 9.42
C ILE A 216 15.40 -13.60 8.87
N GLU A 217 15.62 -13.26 7.60
CA GLU A 217 16.93 -13.31 6.95
C GLU A 217 17.97 -12.47 7.70
N ASN A 218 17.61 -11.27 8.15
CA ASN A 218 18.50 -10.40 8.92
C ASN A 218 18.88 -10.98 10.28
N VAL A 219 17.97 -11.71 10.93
CA VAL A 219 18.30 -12.47 12.15
C VAL A 219 19.24 -13.61 11.77
N TYR A 220 18.89 -14.39 10.74
CA TYR A 220 19.68 -15.55 10.29
C TYR A 220 21.11 -15.20 9.90
N LYS A 221 21.34 -14.05 9.25
CA LYS A 221 22.68 -13.55 8.89
C LYS A 221 23.60 -13.30 10.09
N LYS A 222 23.07 -13.23 11.32
CA LYS A 222 23.86 -13.14 12.56
C LYS A 222 24.36 -14.50 13.05
N HIS A 223 23.85 -15.59 12.48
CA HIS A 223 24.25 -16.96 12.78
C HIS A 223 25.14 -17.52 11.67
N LYS A 224 25.81 -18.64 11.96
CA LYS A 224 26.56 -19.38 10.94
C LYS A 224 25.60 -20.09 9.97
N ARG A 225 26.05 -20.30 8.75
CA ARG A 225 25.34 -21.11 7.75
C ARG A 225 25.34 -22.59 8.17
N LYS A 226 24.28 -23.31 7.84
CA LYS A 226 24.15 -24.76 8.06
C LYS A 226 25.04 -25.58 7.12
N VAL A 227 25.23 -25.07 5.90
CA VAL A 227 26.14 -25.60 4.89
C VAL A 227 26.94 -24.44 4.27
N ASP A 228 28.01 -24.76 3.53
CA ASP A 228 28.81 -23.73 2.86
C ASP A 228 27.95 -22.85 1.93
N GLU A 229 28.22 -21.54 1.93
CA GLU A 229 27.47 -20.56 1.15
C GLU A 229 27.62 -20.73 -0.36
N GLU A 230 28.71 -21.34 -0.82
CA GLU A 230 28.94 -21.65 -2.23
C GLU A 230 28.00 -22.75 -2.75
N LEU A 231 27.53 -23.64 -1.85
CA LEU A 231 26.69 -24.78 -2.22
C LEU A 231 25.25 -24.38 -2.48
N ILE A 232 24.71 -23.44 -1.70
CA ILE A 232 23.31 -23.03 -1.81
C ILE A 232 23.07 -21.60 -1.31
N PRO A 233 22.22 -20.80 -1.98
CA PRO A 233 21.88 -19.47 -1.50
C PRO A 233 21.14 -19.53 -0.17
N LEU A 234 21.39 -18.53 0.67
CA LEU A 234 20.80 -18.43 2.01
C LEU A 234 19.27 -18.52 1.98
N ARG A 235 18.61 -17.99 0.94
CA ARG A 235 17.15 -18.03 0.82
C ARG A 235 16.55 -19.43 0.82
N LEU A 236 17.25 -20.43 0.26
CA LEU A 236 16.78 -21.81 0.20
C LEU A 236 17.09 -22.59 1.49
N GLU A 237 18.17 -22.20 2.17
CA GLU A 237 18.42 -22.67 3.54
C GLU A 237 17.34 -22.16 4.50
N ILE A 238 16.94 -20.89 4.39
CA ILE A 238 15.83 -20.32 5.16
C ILE A 238 14.50 -20.99 4.80
N ASP A 239 14.24 -21.30 3.53
CA ASP A 239 13.03 -22.04 3.13
C ASP A 239 12.96 -23.44 3.77
N SER A 240 14.12 -24.10 3.90
CA SER A 240 14.23 -25.39 4.62
C SER A 240 14.06 -25.22 6.13
N PHE A 241 14.62 -24.16 6.70
CA PHE A 241 14.35 -23.74 8.09
C PHE A 241 12.84 -23.51 8.32
N PHE A 242 12.12 -22.89 7.40
CA PHE A 242 10.67 -22.72 7.52
C PHE A 242 9.93 -24.06 7.53
N SER A 243 10.42 -25.04 6.76
CA SER A 243 9.89 -26.41 6.79
C SER A 243 10.13 -27.08 8.14
N PHE A 244 11.31 -26.91 8.72
CA PHE A 244 11.63 -27.35 10.07
C PHE A 244 10.69 -26.71 11.11
N VAL A 245 10.53 -25.38 11.07
CA VAL A 245 9.66 -24.66 12.01
C VAL A 245 8.22 -25.13 11.89
N ARG A 246 7.71 -25.33 10.66
CA ARG A 246 6.36 -25.86 10.42
C ARG A 246 6.16 -27.21 11.08
N VAL A 247 7.10 -28.13 10.91
CA VAL A 247 6.96 -29.51 11.38
C VAL A 247 7.16 -29.62 12.89
N ARG A 248 8.07 -28.82 13.46
CA ARG A 248 8.48 -28.96 14.87
C ARG A 248 7.76 -28.03 15.84
N HIS A 249 7.35 -26.84 15.40
CA HIS A 249 6.84 -25.80 16.31
C HIS A 249 5.52 -25.16 15.87
N ALA A 250 5.28 -25.03 14.56
CA ALA A 250 4.09 -24.42 14.00
C ALA A 250 3.19 -25.47 13.34
N THR A 251 2.91 -26.56 14.08
CA THR A 251 2.04 -27.64 13.62
C THR A 251 0.60 -27.17 13.49
N GLN A 252 -0.11 -27.60 12.44
CA GLN A 252 -1.48 -27.18 12.14
C GLN A 252 -1.61 -25.64 12.06
N ASP A 253 -2.58 -25.06 12.75
CA ASP A 253 -2.88 -23.62 12.71
C ASP A 253 -2.34 -22.82 13.91
N ALA A 254 -1.30 -23.35 14.57
CA ALA A 254 -0.59 -22.66 15.66
C ALA A 254 -0.04 -21.27 15.27
N TRP A 255 0.08 -21.00 13.97
CA TRP A 255 0.48 -19.71 13.40
C TRP A 255 -0.57 -18.61 13.60
N GLU A 256 -1.87 -18.94 13.66
CA GLU A 256 -2.97 -17.96 13.76
C GLU A 256 -2.96 -17.23 15.10
N GLY A 257 -2.72 -17.97 16.18
CA GLY A 257 -2.75 -17.47 17.56
C GLY A 257 -1.49 -16.72 18.01
N GLN A 258 -0.48 -16.55 17.14
CA GLN A 258 0.75 -15.87 17.53
C GLN A 258 0.55 -14.34 17.63
N PRO A 259 1.18 -13.66 18.60
CA PRO A 259 1.14 -12.20 18.69
C PRO A 259 1.58 -11.54 17.38
N LEU A 260 0.87 -10.47 17.00
CA LEU A 260 1.23 -9.64 15.85
C LEU A 260 2.30 -8.62 16.24
N GLY A 261 3.20 -8.33 15.31
CA GLY A 261 4.27 -7.36 15.45
C GLY A 261 5.65 -7.99 15.32
N TRP A 262 6.58 -7.21 14.76
CA TRP A 262 8.00 -7.56 14.74
C TRP A 262 8.72 -6.73 15.80
N ASN A 263 9.18 -7.39 16.86
CA ASN A 263 9.84 -6.76 18.00
C ASN A 263 10.99 -7.66 18.50
N GLU A 264 11.70 -7.21 19.54
CA GLU A 264 12.83 -7.94 20.13
C GLU A 264 12.45 -9.37 20.58
N GLN A 265 11.23 -9.58 21.11
CA GLN A 265 10.77 -10.91 21.49
C GLN A 265 10.69 -11.86 20.29
N GLN A 266 10.19 -11.38 19.14
CA GLN A 266 10.12 -12.20 17.92
C GLN A 266 11.49 -12.39 17.26
N GLU A 267 12.39 -11.41 17.36
CA GLU A 267 13.79 -11.59 16.96
C GLU A 267 14.46 -12.68 17.81
N ASN A 268 14.31 -12.64 19.13
CA ASN A 268 14.86 -13.64 20.04
C ASN A 268 14.24 -15.04 19.85
N LYS A 269 12.92 -15.11 19.59
CA LYS A 269 12.25 -16.37 19.20
C LYS A 269 12.83 -16.93 17.91
N THR A 270 13.01 -16.08 16.90
CA THR A 270 13.58 -16.45 15.60
C THR A 270 15.01 -16.97 15.76
N SER A 271 15.86 -16.22 16.47
CA SER A 271 17.25 -16.57 16.73
C SER A 271 17.39 -17.94 17.43
N ARG A 272 16.58 -18.18 18.47
CA ARG A 272 16.57 -19.48 19.18
C ARG A 272 16.20 -20.66 18.28
N LEU A 273 15.19 -20.49 17.42
CA LEU A 273 14.78 -21.54 16.48
C LEU A 273 15.83 -21.77 15.40
N ILE A 274 16.57 -20.73 15.01
CA ILE A 274 17.71 -20.86 14.09
C ILE A 274 18.83 -21.67 14.76
N ASP A 275 19.19 -21.41 16.01
CA ASP A 275 20.19 -22.20 16.74
C ASP A 275 19.80 -23.69 16.84
N GLU A 276 18.52 -23.98 17.09
CA GLU A 276 18.00 -25.35 17.09
C GLU A 276 18.08 -25.99 15.69
N TRP A 277 17.70 -25.25 14.64
CA TRP A 277 17.79 -25.69 13.25
C TRP A 277 19.22 -26.01 12.83
N LEU A 278 20.18 -25.17 13.20
CA LEU A 278 21.59 -25.35 12.84
C LEU A 278 22.18 -26.62 13.46
N THR A 279 21.70 -27.03 14.63
CA THR A 279 22.16 -28.22 15.35
C THR A 279 21.35 -29.49 15.06
N THR A 280 20.20 -29.37 14.40
CA THR A 280 19.32 -30.51 14.07
C THR A 280 19.55 -31.01 12.64
N LYS A 281 19.87 -32.30 12.46
CA LYS A 281 19.94 -32.89 11.10
C LYS A 281 18.58 -32.81 10.41
N TRP A 282 18.55 -32.30 9.18
CA TRP A 282 17.34 -32.25 8.37
C TRP A 282 17.53 -32.94 7.03
N GLU A 283 17.43 -34.27 7.00
CA GLU A 283 17.81 -35.11 5.86
C GLU A 283 17.35 -34.60 4.48
N HIS A 284 16.13 -34.05 4.39
CA HIS A 284 15.67 -33.47 3.13
C HIS A 284 16.51 -32.28 2.64
N PHE A 285 17.03 -31.44 3.54
CA PHE A 285 17.92 -30.33 3.18
C PHE A 285 19.35 -30.81 2.89
N GLU A 286 20.00 -31.43 3.87
CA GLU A 286 21.40 -31.86 3.76
C GLU A 286 21.63 -32.98 2.73
N ASP A 287 20.70 -33.95 2.62
CA ASP A 287 20.91 -35.15 1.82
C ASP A 287 20.20 -35.11 0.46
N GLN A 288 19.28 -34.16 0.22
CA GLN A 288 18.54 -34.04 -1.06
C GLN A 288 18.66 -32.65 -1.69
N ILE A 289 18.24 -31.58 -1.01
CA ILE A 289 18.20 -30.23 -1.60
C ILE A 289 19.60 -29.77 -1.99
N VAL A 290 20.55 -29.83 -1.07
CA VAL A 290 21.91 -29.32 -1.27
C VAL A 290 22.69 -30.13 -2.33
N PRO A 291 22.79 -31.47 -2.24
CA PRO A 291 23.61 -32.24 -3.17
C PRO A 291 22.93 -32.60 -4.49
N VAL A 292 21.59 -32.66 -4.54
CA VAL A 292 20.86 -33.19 -5.71
C VAL A 292 20.00 -32.11 -6.36
N TYR A 293 19.02 -31.55 -5.64
CA TYR A 293 17.97 -30.75 -6.27
C TYR A 293 18.46 -29.37 -6.71
N TYR A 294 19.17 -28.64 -5.84
CA TYR A 294 19.68 -27.32 -6.19
C TYR A 294 20.71 -27.37 -7.35
N PRO A 295 21.69 -28.30 -7.37
CA PRO A 295 22.56 -28.48 -8.53
C PRO A 295 21.81 -28.85 -9.81
N LEU A 296 20.78 -29.71 -9.74
CA LEU A 296 19.96 -30.10 -10.89
C LEU A 296 19.23 -28.90 -11.50
N ILE A 297 18.46 -28.16 -10.69
CA ILE A 297 17.70 -27.01 -11.18
C ILE A 297 18.63 -25.88 -11.64
N LYS A 298 19.75 -25.64 -10.95
CA LYS A 298 20.75 -24.64 -11.35
C LYS A 298 21.44 -25.00 -12.66
N ARG A 299 21.77 -26.27 -12.89
CA ARG A 299 22.40 -26.72 -14.14
C ARG A 299 21.48 -26.51 -15.34
N THR A 300 20.19 -26.79 -15.20
CA THR A 300 19.22 -26.70 -16.30
C THR A 300 18.71 -25.27 -16.47
N LEU A 301 18.26 -24.64 -15.39
CA LEU A 301 17.53 -23.38 -15.42
C LEU A 301 18.34 -22.17 -14.95
N GLY A 302 19.61 -22.33 -14.57
CA GLY A 302 20.44 -21.27 -13.98
C GLY A 302 20.95 -20.19 -14.94
N SER A 303 20.70 -20.31 -16.24
CA SER A 303 20.95 -19.24 -17.20
C SER A 303 20.07 -19.38 -18.46
N THR A 304 19.92 -18.28 -19.20
CA THR A 304 19.30 -18.32 -20.54
C THR A 304 19.99 -19.31 -21.49
N ALA A 305 21.32 -19.43 -21.41
CA ALA A 305 22.07 -20.36 -22.25
C ALA A 305 21.76 -21.82 -21.91
N SER A 306 21.76 -22.16 -20.62
CA SER A 306 21.45 -23.52 -20.17
C SER A 306 20.02 -23.93 -20.54
N ILE A 307 19.03 -23.04 -20.35
CA ILE A 307 17.63 -23.28 -20.73
C ILE A 307 17.52 -23.57 -22.23
N LYS A 308 18.17 -22.76 -23.07
CA LYS A 308 18.13 -22.94 -24.53
C LYS A 308 18.72 -24.27 -24.97
N SER A 309 19.81 -24.71 -24.31
CA SER A 309 20.51 -25.95 -24.64
C SER A 309 19.89 -27.22 -24.04
N ALA A 310 19.11 -27.11 -22.97
CA ALA A 310 18.53 -28.26 -22.27
C ALA A 310 17.51 -29.00 -23.15
N SER A 311 17.47 -30.33 -23.06
CA SER A 311 16.36 -31.12 -23.62
C SER A 311 15.07 -30.86 -22.83
N MET A 312 13.93 -31.18 -23.44
CA MET A 312 12.65 -31.08 -22.74
C MET A 312 12.61 -31.96 -21.48
N ASP A 313 13.16 -33.18 -21.54
CA ASP A 313 13.24 -34.07 -20.37
C ASP A 313 14.03 -33.46 -19.21
N ASN A 314 15.20 -32.86 -19.52
CA ASN A 314 16.02 -32.19 -18.51
C ASN A 314 15.30 -30.99 -17.88
N ILE A 315 14.49 -30.26 -18.67
CA ILE A 315 13.65 -29.17 -18.17
C ILE A 315 12.59 -29.72 -17.23
N VAL A 316 11.87 -30.78 -17.62
CA VAL A 316 10.82 -31.38 -16.80
C VAL A 316 11.39 -31.96 -15.51
N ASP A 317 12.54 -32.62 -15.56
CA ASP A 317 13.25 -33.11 -14.36
C ASP A 317 13.63 -31.96 -13.42
N ALA A 318 14.09 -30.84 -13.97
CA ALA A 318 14.37 -29.64 -13.17
C ALA A 318 13.09 -29.03 -12.58
N LEU A 319 11.96 -29.05 -13.30
CA LEU A 319 10.67 -28.60 -12.76
C LEU A 319 10.14 -29.52 -11.65
N CYS A 320 10.48 -30.82 -11.68
CA CYS A 320 10.13 -31.78 -10.63
C CYS A 320 10.85 -31.54 -9.30
N VAL A 321 11.87 -30.67 -9.26
CA VAL A 321 12.44 -30.16 -8.00
C VAL A 321 11.43 -29.33 -7.22
N LEU A 322 10.52 -28.64 -7.92
CA LEU A 322 9.49 -27.82 -7.29
C LEU A 322 8.43 -28.73 -6.68
N HIS A 323 8.19 -28.57 -5.38
CA HIS A 323 7.17 -29.35 -4.67
C HIS A 323 5.79 -29.14 -5.31
N SER A 324 5.44 -27.90 -5.64
CA SER A 324 4.17 -27.55 -6.28
C SER A 324 3.98 -28.20 -7.65
N PHE A 325 5.05 -28.56 -8.36
CA PHE A 325 4.97 -29.22 -9.66
C PHE A 325 4.94 -30.74 -9.48
N HIS A 326 5.86 -31.29 -8.68
CA HIS A 326 5.94 -32.71 -8.36
C HIS A 326 4.63 -33.25 -7.77
N ASP A 327 4.04 -32.54 -6.79
CA ASP A 327 2.80 -32.96 -6.13
C ASP A 327 1.59 -33.06 -7.05
N ARG A 328 1.67 -32.48 -8.26
CA ARG A 328 0.63 -32.65 -9.27
C ARG A 328 0.49 -34.09 -9.71
N LEU A 329 1.50 -34.96 -9.48
CA LEU A 329 1.46 -36.39 -9.80
C LEU A 329 0.19 -37.07 -9.25
N ARG A 330 -0.35 -36.58 -8.13
CA ARG A 330 -1.58 -37.10 -7.51
C ARG A 330 -2.82 -36.97 -8.40
N PHE A 331 -2.77 -36.09 -9.40
CA PHE A 331 -3.85 -35.87 -10.37
C PHE A 331 -3.67 -36.67 -11.67
N PHE A 332 -2.58 -37.41 -11.83
CA PHE A 332 -2.28 -38.19 -13.03
C PHE A 332 -2.28 -39.69 -12.72
N LYS A 333 -3.12 -40.44 -13.42
CA LYS A 333 -3.14 -41.90 -13.31
C LYS A 333 -1.84 -42.46 -13.89
N GLY A 334 -1.00 -43.05 -13.05
CA GLY A 334 0.37 -43.47 -13.40
C GLY A 334 1.46 -42.60 -12.75
N GLY A 335 1.08 -41.59 -11.96
CA GLY A 335 1.99 -40.84 -11.11
C GLY A 335 2.93 -39.91 -11.88
N LEU A 336 4.21 -39.90 -11.47
CA LEU A 336 5.20 -38.94 -11.94
C LEU A 336 5.46 -39.06 -13.44
N GLU A 337 5.63 -40.28 -13.96
CA GLU A 337 5.92 -40.48 -15.39
C GLU A 337 4.79 -39.95 -16.28
N THR A 338 3.53 -40.17 -15.88
CA THR A 338 2.37 -39.63 -16.61
C THR A 338 2.30 -38.11 -16.54
N LEU A 339 2.65 -37.49 -15.40
CA LEU A 339 2.78 -36.04 -15.30
C LEU A 339 3.85 -35.51 -16.27
N LYS A 340 5.03 -36.15 -16.32
CA LYS A 340 6.13 -35.74 -17.21
C LYS A 340 5.73 -35.83 -18.67
N SER A 341 5.23 -37.00 -19.12
CA SER A 341 4.79 -37.19 -20.50
C SER A 341 3.67 -36.21 -20.87
N SER A 342 2.68 -36.03 -20.00
CA SER A 342 1.57 -35.10 -20.25
C SER A 342 2.04 -33.65 -20.37
N PHE A 343 3.00 -33.21 -19.55
CA PHE A 343 3.58 -31.87 -19.69
C PHE A 343 4.31 -31.69 -21.02
N ILE A 344 5.09 -32.69 -21.45
CA ILE A 344 5.84 -32.66 -22.72
C ILE A 344 4.88 -32.63 -23.91
N GLU A 345 3.83 -33.46 -23.89
CA GLU A 345 2.84 -33.54 -24.98
C GLU A 345 2.02 -32.25 -25.13
N LEU A 346 1.67 -31.61 -24.02
CA LEU A 346 0.78 -30.44 -24.01
C LEU A 346 1.52 -29.10 -24.14
N ASN A 347 2.85 -29.09 -24.20
CA ASN A 347 3.64 -27.87 -24.30
C ASN A 347 4.75 -27.99 -25.35
N GLY A 348 4.79 -27.08 -26.32
CA GLY A 348 5.87 -27.06 -27.30
C GLY A 348 7.21 -26.64 -26.68
N GLU A 349 8.31 -27.34 -27.00
CA GLU A 349 9.65 -27.09 -26.43
C GLU A 349 10.09 -25.62 -26.57
N LYS A 350 9.85 -25.02 -27.75
CA LYS A 350 10.17 -23.60 -27.98
C LYS A 350 9.41 -22.68 -27.03
N GLN A 351 8.13 -22.96 -26.78
CA GLN A 351 7.28 -22.17 -25.87
C GLN A 351 7.74 -22.32 -24.42
N VAL A 352 8.06 -23.54 -23.99
CA VAL A 352 8.58 -23.80 -22.63
C VAL A 352 9.87 -23.02 -22.40
N LYS A 353 10.84 -23.14 -23.30
CA LYS A 353 12.12 -22.41 -23.21
C LYS A 353 11.93 -20.89 -23.24
N HIS A 354 11.02 -20.40 -24.08
CA HIS A 354 10.69 -18.99 -24.16
C HIS A 354 10.08 -18.48 -22.85
N THR A 355 9.10 -19.20 -22.30
CA THR A 355 8.42 -18.88 -21.05
C THR A 355 9.39 -18.88 -19.86
N LEU A 356 10.20 -19.92 -19.72
CA LEU A 356 11.15 -20.01 -18.60
C LEU A 356 12.24 -18.94 -18.71
N THR A 357 12.70 -18.61 -19.92
CA THR A 357 13.62 -17.49 -20.13
C THR A 357 12.98 -16.17 -19.76
N HIS A 358 11.73 -15.92 -20.17
CA HIS A 358 10.98 -14.73 -19.79
C HIS A 358 10.85 -14.63 -18.27
N LEU A 359 10.30 -15.66 -17.63
CA LEU A 359 10.06 -15.66 -16.18
C LEU A 359 11.35 -15.37 -15.38
N LEU A 360 12.42 -16.10 -15.67
CA LEU A 360 13.66 -16.11 -14.86
C LEU A 360 14.66 -15.01 -15.23
N TYR A 361 14.70 -14.59 -16.51
CA TYR A 361 15.75 -13.74 -17.07
C TYR A 361 15.23 -12.63 -17.99
N GLY A 362 13.91 -12.44 -18.08
CA GLY A 362 13.30 -11.36 -18.84
C GLY A 362 13.59 -9.99 -18.23
N THR A 363 13.35 -8.94 -19.00
CA THR A 363 13.45 -7.55 -18.51
C THR A 363 12.19 -7.14 -17.74
N GLY A 364 12.26 -6.04 -16.97
CA GLY A 364 11.11 -5.50 -16.24
C GLY A 364 10.93 -6.10 -14.83
N ASP A 365 9.74 -5.89 -14.26
CA ASP A 365 9.37 -6.35 -12.91
C ASP A 365 9.04 -7.85 -12.89
N THR A 366 9.63 -8.59 -11.96
CA THR A 366 9.42 -10.04 -11.82
C THR A 366 7.97 -10.43 -11.59
N VAL A 367 7.23 -9.66 -10.78
CA VAL A 367 5.82 -9.99 -10.51
C VAL A 367 4.97 -9.81 -11.77
N SER A 368 5.32 -8.85 -12.62
CA SER A 368 4.72 -8.68 -13.94
C SER A 368 5.02 -9.87 -14.86
N ARG A 369 6.26 -10.36 -14.90
CA ARG A 369 6.63 -11.57 -15.66
C ARG A 369 5.91 -12.82 -15.15
N MET A 370 5.74 -12.97 -13.84
CA MET A 370 4.92 -14.02 -13.24
C MET A 370 3.47 -13.91 -13.73
N ALA A 371 2.88 -12.71 -13.75
CA ALA A 371 1.51 -12.50 -14.19
C ALA A 371 1.32 -12.80 -15.68
N ASP A 372 2.32 -12.50 -16.52
CA ASP A 372 2.31 -12.90 -17.92
C ASP A 372 2.25 -14.42 -18.06
N CYS A 373 3.09 -15.15 -17.33
CA CYS A 373 3.09 -16.62 -17.34
C CYS A 373 1.78 -17.25 -16.81
N ILE A 374 0.97 -16.51 -16.06
CA ILE A 374 -0.34 -16.99 -15.54
C ILE A 374 -1.49 -16.68 -16.52
N TYR A 375 -1.48 -15.50 -17.13
CA TYR A 375 -2.65 -14.97 -17.86
C TYR A 375 -2.45 -14.80 -19.35
N ASP A 376 -1.22 -14.56 -19.80
CA ASP A 376 -0.93 -14.34 -21.21
C ASP A 376 -0.81 -15.68 -21.94
N ARG A 377 -1.52 -15.84 -23.06
CA ARG A 377 -1.49 -17.09 -23.84
C ARG A 377 -0.12 -17.36 -24.44
N GLU A 378 0.69 -16.32 -24.66
CA GLU A 378 2.06 -16.47 -25.17
C GLU A 378 2.95 -17.24 -24.19
N TYR A 379 2.85 -16.90 -22.90
CA TYR A 379 3.71 -17.42 -21.84
C TYR A 379 3.05 -18.53 -20.99
N LYS A 380 1.75 -18.73 -21.11
CA LYS A 380 1.04 -19.71 -20.29
C LYS A 380 1.34 -21.14 -20.74
N LEU A 381 1.79 -21.95 -19.80
CA LEU A 381 2.05 -23.38 -20.00
C LEU A 381 0.99 -24.24 -19.34
N ASN A 382 0.67 -25.38 -19.96
CA ASN A 382 -0.19 -26.40 -19.40
C ASN A 382 0.49 -27.08 -18.21
N HIS A 383 -0.30 -27.35 -17.16
CA HIS A 383 0.16 -27.96 -15.90
C HIS A 383 1.22 -27.17 -15.11
N PHE A 384 1.50 -25.92 -15.48
CA PHE A 384 2.43 -25.04 -14.79
C PHE A 384 1.73 -23.72 -14.42
N GLY A 385 1.19 -23.70 -13.20
CA GLY A 385 0.32 -22.63 -12.71
C GLY A 385 1.02 -21.66 -11.75
N LYS A 386 0.21 -20.81 -11.11
CA LYS A 386 0.64 -19.77 -10.15
C LYS A 386 1.64 -20.29 -9.11
N SER A 387 1.32 -21.38 -8.41
CA SER A 387 2.17 -21.94 -7.35
C SER A 387 3.52 -22.43 -7.90
N ASN A 388 3.54 -22.96 -9.13
CA ASN A 388 4.77 -23.41 -9.78
C ASN A 388 5.67 -22.24 -10.17
N ILE A 389 5.08 -21.19 -10.74
CA ILE A 389 5.76 -19.95 -11.12
C ILE A 389 6.39 -19.28 -9.89
N GLN A 390 5.62 -19.19 -8.80
CA GLN A 390 6.05 -18.63 -7.51
C GLN A 390 7.23 -19.37 -6.90
N GLU A 391 7.09 -20.69 -6.80
CA GLU A 391 8.12 -21.53 -6.20
C GLU A 391 9.39 -21.49 -7.06
N LEU A 392 9.26 -21.62 -8.39
CA LEU A 392 10.39 -21.59 -9.31
C LEU A 392 11.23 -20.31 -9.16
N ILE A 393 10.58 -19.15 -9.05
CA ILE A 393 11.29 -17.89 -8.80
C ILE A 393 12.06 -17.95 -7.49
N GLY A 394 11.50 -18.49 -6.41
CA GLY A 394 12.25 -18.64 -5.16
C GLY A 394 13.51 -19.51 -5.28
N TRP A 395 13.46 -20.54 -6.14
CA TRP A 395 14.60 -21.41 -6.44
C TRP A 395 15.67 -20.71 -7.28
N ILE A 396 15.28 -20.15 -8.43
CA ILE A 396 16.18 -19.50 -9.37
C ILE A 396 15.62 -18.13 -9.71
N ASN A 397 16.38 -17.07 -9.45
CA ASN A 397 16.06 -15.70 -9.87
C ASN A 397 17.30 -14.80 -9.79
N GLN A 398 17.19 -13.59 -10.34
CA GLN A 398 18.27 -12.58 -10.32
C GLN A 398 18.14 -11.56 -9.17
N GLU A 399 17.00 -11.50 -8.48
CA GLU A 399 16.71 -10.46 -7.49
C GLU A 399 16.78 -10.94 -6.02
N GLU A 400 17.35 -12.12 -5.78
CA GLU A 400 17.42 -12.82 -4.48
C GLU A 400 16.06 -12.96 -3.77
N LEU A 401 15.00 -13.21 -4.56
CA LEU A 401 13.64 -13.38 -4.03
C LEU A 401 13.44 -14.74 -3.36
N PRO A 402 12.76 -14.81 -2.21
CA PRO A 402 12.51 -16.05 -1.49
C PRO A 402 11.40 -16.90 -2.13
N VAL A 403 11.35 -18.18 -1.75
CA VAL A 403 10.22 -19.07 -2.04
C VAL A 403 9.01 -18.61 -1.24
N ILE A 404 7.95 -18.18 -1.94
CA ILE A 404 6.70 -17.72 -1.34
C ILE A 404 5.54 -18.61 -1.80
N ASN A 405 4.99 -19.37 -0.87
CA ASN A 405 3.81 -20.21 -1.03
C ASN A 405 2.95 -20.19 0.25
N GLY A 406 1.88 -21.00 0.30
CA GLY A 406 0.99 -21.08 1.46
C GLY A 406 1.74 -21.41 2.75
N ARG A 407 2.62 -22.43 2.70
CA ARG A 407 3.53 -22.77 3.82
C ARG A 407 4.34 -21.55 4.28
N THR A 408 5.05 -20.87 3.38
CA THR A 408 5.91 -19.73 3.73
C THR A 408 5.10 -18.64 4.42
N THR A 409 3.93 -18.27 3.89
CA THR A 409 3.10 -17.19 4.46
C THR A 409 2.60 -17.50 5.87
N LYS A 410 2.26 -18.77 6.15
CA LYS A 410 1.89 -19.23 7.50
C LYS A 410 3.04 -19.13 8.49
N ILE A 411 4.25 -19.51 8.08
CA ILE A 411 5.44 -19.44 8.95
C ILE A 411 5.87 -17.99 9.21
N LEU A 412 5.80 -17.13 8.20
CA LEU A 412 6.03 -15.70 8.40
C LEU A 412 5.03 -15.10 9.41
N ARG A 413 3.76 -15.52 9.37
CA ARG A 413 2.74 -15.12 10.35
C ARG A 413 3.00 -15.70 11.75
N TYR A 414 3.52 -16.92 11.84
CA TYR A 414 3.95 -17.53 13.12
C TYR A 414 5.06 -16.75 13.82
N PHE A 415 5.91 -16.06 13.05
CA PHE A 415 6.92 -15.15 13.58
C PHE A 415 6.39 -13.75 13.90
N GLY A 416 5.09 -13.50 13.76
CA GLY A 416 4.43 -12.24 14.13
C GLY A 416 4.24 -11.25 12.98
N ASN A 417 4.57 -11.62 11.74
CA ASN A 417 4.37 -10.74 10.60
C ASN A 417 2.90 -10.68 10.17
N GLN A 418 2.33 -9.48 10.09
CA GLN A 418 1.01 -9.26 9.52
C GLN A 418 1.10 -9.25 7.99
N ILE A 419 0.82 -10.40 7.37
CA ILE A 419 0.85 -10.55 5.91
C ILE A 419 -0.38 -11.30 5.43
N ARG A 420 -0.77 -11.07 4.17
CA ARG A 420 -1.82 -11.87 3.53
C ARG A 420 -1.36 -13.31 3.34
N GLN A 421 -2.27 -14.24 3.66
CA GLN A 421 -2.04 -15.67 3.43
C GLN A 421 -2.31 -15.99 1.96
N ILE A 422 -1.49 -16.89 1.41
CA ILE A 422 -1.72 -17.43 0.07
C ILE A 422 -2.43 -18.77 0.24
N ASP A 423 -3.66 -18.84 -0.22
CA ASP A 423 -4.36 -20.13 -0.35
C ASP A 423 -3.75 -20.92 -1.51
N GLU A 424 -3.49 -22.22 -1.26
CA GLU A 424 -2.91 -23.16 -2.23
C GLU A 424 -3.93 -23.74 -3.21
#